data_AF-A0A914UP94-F1
#
_entry.id   AF-A0A914UP94-F1
#
_cell.length_a   1.000
_cell.length_b   1.000
_cell.length_c   1.000
_cell.angle_alpha   90.00
_cell.angle_beta   90.00
_cell.angle_gamma   90.00
#
_symmetry.space_group_name_H-M   'P 1'
#
loop_
_entity.id
_entity.type
_entity.pdbx_description
1 polymer ?
#
loop_
_entity_poly.entity_id
_entity_poly.type
_entity_poly.pdbx_seq_one_letter_code
_entity_poly.pdbx_strand_id
1 'polypeptide(L)'
;ELNKRLEKLIKQSRCVLFMKGNPDEPRCGFSRQTVQLLNDVGADYTTFDILSDEAVRQGLKEYSQWPTFPQIYLDGELLGGLDIVREELESGDLAAKLPKKVSLNNRLKSLINKAPIMVFMKGEPSQPQCKFSRALMEIFTDMNVKFDHFNILSDNDVREGLKEYSKWPSYPQIYVKGELVGGLDIIKELKESGELAQTLSVD
;
A
#
# COMPACT_ATOMS: atom_id res chain seq x y z
N GLU A 1 1.10 -32.30 9.51
CA GLU A 1 2.11 -31.22 9.50
C GLU A 1 2.30 -30.55 8.13
N LEU A 2 2.72 -31.26 7.06
CA LEU A 2 2.99 -30.62 5.76
C LEU A 2 1.76 -29.96 5.11
N ASN A 3 0.61 -30.64 5.01
CA ASN A 3 -0.60 -30.05 4.39
C ASN A 3 -1.06 -28.77 5.08
N LYS A 4 -1.04 -28.73 6.42
CA LYS A 4 -1.35 -27.51 7.19
C LYS A 4 -0.38 -26.37 6.85
N ARG A 5 0.90 -26.68 6.65
CA ARG A 5 1.91 -25.70 6.21
C ARG A 5 1.62 -25.21 4.80
N LEU A 6 1.26 -26.09 3.87
CA LEU A 6 0.88 -25.72 2.51
C LEU A 6 -0.35 -24.81 2.50
N GLU A 7 -1.40 -25.18 3.23
CA GLU A 7 -2.60 -24.36 3.37
C GLU A 7 -2.29 -22.96 3.92
N LYS A 8 -1.39 -22.87 4.92
CA LYS A 8 -0.95 -21.59 5.46
C LYS A 8 -0.22 -20.75 4.41
N LEU A 9 0.65 -21.35 3.61
CA LEU A 9 1.37 -20.65 2.54
C LEU A 9 0.41 -20.19 1.42
N ILE A 10 -0.52 -21.05 1.02
CA ILE A 10 -1.53 -20.77 -0.01
C ILE A 10 -2.47 -19.63 0.44
N LYS A 11 -2.81 -19.57 1.73
CA LYS A 11 -3.75 -18.57 2.29
C LYS A 11 -3.06 -17.36 2.92
N GLN A 12 -1.75 -17.19 2.74
CA GLN A 12 -1.02 -16.07 3.36
C GLN A 12 -1.40 -14.71 2.76
N SER A 13 -1.88 -14.69 1.52
CA SER A 13 -2.45 -13.53 0.85
C SER A 13 -3.49 -13.97 -0.17
N ARG A 14 -4.23 -13.01 -0.74
CA ARG A 14 -5.27 -13.32 -1.74
C ARG A 14 -4.69 -13.90 -3.03
N CYS A 15 -3.49 -13.50 -3.44
CA CYS A 15 -2.83 -14.02 -4.63
C CYS A 15 -1.41 -14.47 -4.28
N VAL A 16 -1.13 -15.77 -4.44
CA VAL A 16 0.17 -16.37 -4.11
C VAL A 16 0.75 -17.04 -5.35
N LEU A 17 1.95 -16.63 -5.75
CA LEU A 17 2.71 -17.23 -6.83
C LEU A 17 3.84 -18.10 -6.26
N PHE A 18 3.73 -19.41 -6.46
CA PHE A 18 4.82 -20.34 -6.22
C PHE A 18 5.70 -20.44 -7.48
N MET A 19 6.95 -20.00 -7.37
CA MET A 19 7.84 -19.81 -8.53
C MET A 19 9.26 -20.29 -8.24
N LYS A 20 10.09 -20.40 -9.28
CA LYS A 20 11.52 -20.69 -9.16
C LYS A 20 12.29 -19.38 -9.04
N GLY A 21 12.89 -19.12 -7.88
CA GLY A 21 13.48 -17.83 -7.53
C GLY A 21 12.44 -16.86 -6.94
N ASN A 22 12.65 -15.56 -7.15
CA ASN A 22 11.77 -14.49 -6.66
C ASN A 22 11.51 -13.46 -7.79
N PRO A 23 10.63 -12.45 -7.59
CA PRO A 23 10.32 -11.46 -8.62
C PRO A 23 11.52 -10.70 -9.18
N ASP A 24 12.52 -10.39 -8.35
CA ASP A 24 13.72 -9.64 -8.73
C ASP A 24 14.75 -10.55 -9.43
N GLU A 25 14.85 -11.80 -8.98
CA GLU A 25 15.77 -12.82 -9.49
C GLU A 25 15.05 -14.11 -9.91
N PRO A 26 14.25 -14.10 -10.99
CA PRO A 26 13.55 -15.28 -11.46
C PRO A 26 14.53 -16.28 -12.08
N ARG A 27 14.51 -17.52 -11.58
CA ARG A 27 15.43 -18.61 -11.98
C ARG A 27 14.88 -19.53 -13.08
N CYS A 28 13.76 -19.14 -13.70
CA CYS A 28 13.12 -19.88 -14.79
C CYS A 28 12.35 -18.91 -15.71
N GLY A 29 12.39 -19.15 -17.03
CA GLY A 29 11.69 -18.31 -18.02
C GLY A 29 10.18 -18.22 -17.78
N PHE A 30 9.53 -19.33 -17.43
CA PHE A 30 8.09 -19.33 -17.12
C PHE A 30 7.76 -18.53 -15.85
N SER A 31 8.62 -18.62 -14.83
CA SER A 31 8.49 -17.81 -13.61
C SER A 31 8.65 -16.32 -13.91
N ARG A 32 9.62 -15.95 -14.76
CA ARG A 32 9.82 -14.56 -15.21
C ARG A 32 8.60 -14.03 -15.97
N GLN A 33 8.07 -14.81 -16.91
CA GLN A 33 6.89 -14.42 -17.70
C GLN A 33 5.63 -14.26 -16.82
N THR A 34 5.48 -15.10 -15.80
CA THR A 34 4.33 -15.00 -14.87
C THR A 34 4.41 -13.73 -14.02
N VAL A 35 5.59 -13.41 -13.49
CA VAL A 35 5.84 -12.15 -12.77
C VAL A 35 5.52 -10.95 -13.65
N GLN A 36 5.98 -10.98 -14.91
CA GLN A 36 5.70 -9.92 -15.87
C GLN A 36 4.19 -9.74 -16.11
N LEU A 37 3.47 -10.83 -16.44
CA LEU A 37 2.02 -10.77 -16.68
C LEU A 37 1.25 -10.20 -15.49
N LEU A 38 1.55 -10.67 -14.27
CA LEU A 38 0.89 -10.18 -13.06
C LEU A 38 1.21 -8.70 -12.80
N ASN A 39 2.45 -8.26 -13.07
CA ASN A 39 2.85 -6.87 -12.93
C ASN A 39 2.18 -5.97 -13.98
N ASP A 40 2.08 -6.41 -15.24
CA ASP A 40 1.48 -5.65 -16.33
C ASP A 40 0.00 -5.34 -16.07
N VAL A 41 -0.71 -6.27 -15.42
CA VAL A 41 -2.11 -6.05 -15.00
C VAL A 41 -2.24 -5.39 -13.62
N GLY A 42 -1.14 -4.98 -13.00
CA GLY A 42 -1.10 -4.32 -11.71
C GLY A 42 -1.58 -5.19 -10.53
N ALA A 43 -1.44 -6.51 -10.62
CA ALA A 43 -1.85 -7.42 -9.57
C ALA A 43 -0.95 -7.28 -8.33
N ASP A 44 -1.58 -7.29 -7.16
CA ASP A 44 -0.90 -7.48 -5.87
C ASP A 44 -0.78 -8.97 -5.59
N TYR A 45 0.43 -9.44 -5.30
CA TYR A 45 0.64 -10.86 -5.03
C TYR A 45 1.89 -11.06 -4.18
N THR A 46 1.88 -12.15 -3.44
CA THR A 46 3.06 -12.63 -2.72
C THR A 46 3.71 -13.78 -3.49
N THR A 47 5.00 -14.02 -3.25
CA THR A 47 5.70 -15.14 -3.88
C THR A 47 6.28 -16.10 -2.86
N PHE A 48 6.52 -17.33 -3.29
CA PHE A 48 7.29 -18.32 -2.56
C PHE A 48 8.28 -19.01 -3.51
N ASP A 49 9.56 -19.00 -3.16
CA ASP A 49 10.59 -19.69 -3.95
C ASP A 49 10.59 -21.19 -3.65
N ILE A 50 10.07 -21.99 -4.58
CA ILE A 50 10.01 -23.45 -4.42
C ILE A 50 11.37 -24.14 -4.50
N LEU A 51 12.43 -23.43 -4.92
CA LEU A 51 13.79 -23.99 -4.90
C LEU A 51 14.42 -23.94 -3.51
N SER A 52 13.87 -23.11 -2.61
CA SER A 52 14.34 -23.00 -1.23
C SER A 52 13.82 -24.12 -0.32
N ASP A 53 12.76 -24.82 -0.73
CA ASP A 53 12.10 -25.86 0.07
C ASP A 53 11.53 -26.98 -0.81
N GLU A 54 12.29 -28.09 -0.89
CA GLU A 54 11.91 -29.24 -1.70
C GLU A 54 10.66 -29.97 -1.16
N ALA A 55 10.40 -29.93 0.14
CA ALA A 55 9.21 -30.55 0.74
C ALA A 55 7.94 -29.78 0.35
N VAL A 56 7.99 -28.44 0.37
CA VAL A 56 6.89 -27.59 -0.13
C VAL A 56 6.72 -27.79 -1.64
N ARG A 57 7.82 -27.85 -2.39
CA ARG A 57 7.77 -28.06 -3.85
C ARG A 57 7.09 -29.37 -4.25
N GLN A 58 7.46 -30.48 -3.64
CA GLN A 58 6.85 -31.78 -3.95
C GLN A 58 5.42 -31.85 -3.38
N GLY A 59 5.24 -31.37 -2.15
CA GLY A 59 3.93 -31.34 -1.50
C GLY A 59 2.89 -30.54 -2.28
N LEU A 60 3.25 -29.40 -2.88
CA LEU A 60 2.32 -28.62 -3.72
C LEU A 60 1.87 -29.36 -4.97
N LYS A 61 2.75 -30.12 -5.63
CA LYS A 61 2.35 -30.90 -6.81
C LYS A 61 1.32 -31.97 -6.46
N GLU A 62 1.52 -32.64 -5.33
CA GLU A 62 0.61 -33.67 -4.83
C GLU A 62 -0.71 -33.05 -4.35
N TYR A 63 -0.62 -31.98 -3.55
CA TYR A 63 -1.77 -31.28 -2.97
C TYR A 63 -2.73 -30.72 -4.04
N SER A 64 -2.15 -30.13 -5.09
CA SER A 64 -2.91 -29.48 -6.15
C SER A 64 -3.23 -30.38 -7.33
N GLN A 65 -2.68 -31.60 -7.34
CA GLN A 65 -2.69 -32.50 -8.49
C GLN A 65 -2.13 -31.83 -9.77
N TRP A 66 -1.23 -30.85 -9.61
CA TRP A 66 -0.66 -30.06 -10.70
C TRP A 66 0.87 -30.26 -10.80
N PRO A 67 1.40 -30.76 -11.94
CA PRO A 67 2.79 -31.25 -11.99
C PRO A 67 3.86 -30.16 -12.14
N THR A 68 3.50 -28.97 -12.60
CA THR A 68 4.45 -27.92 -13.04
C THR A 68 4.44 -26.67 -12.16
N PHE A 69 5.50 -25.86 -12.31
CA PHE A 69 5.59 -24.52 -11.74
C PHE A 69 5.94 -23.55 -12.87
N PRO A 70 5.53 -22.28 -12.81
CA PRO A 70 4.87 -21.61 -11.68
C PRO A 70 3.43 -22.09 -11.42
N GLN A 71 2.98 -22.00 -10.17
CA GLN A 71 1.58 -22.20 -9.77
C GLN A 71 1.05 -20.91 -9.13
N ILE A 72 -0.10 -20.42 -9.60
CA ILE A 72 -0.79 -19.27 -9.02
C ILE A 72 -2.00 -19.77 -8.24
N TYR A 73 -2.17 -19.26 -7.03
CA TYR A 73 -3.37 -19.47 -6.21
C TYR A 73 -4.07 -18.13 -6.00
N LEU A 74 -5.39 -18.13 -6.15
CA LEU A 74 -6.25 -16.97 -5.91
C LEU A 74 -7.32 -17.36 -4.88
N ASP A 75 -7.44 -16.57 -3.82
CA ASP A 75 -8.38 -16.79 -2.70
C ASP A 75 -8.30 -18.21 -2.09
N GLY A 76 -7.09 -18.79 -2.13
CA GLY A 76 -6.79 -20.12 -1.59
C GLY A 76 -7.02 -21.29 -2.54
N GLU A 77 -7.47 -21.04 -3.77
CA GLU A 77 -7.73 -22.04 -4.80
C GLU A 77 -6.67 -21.98 -5.90
N LEU A 78 -6.31 -23.13 -6.49
CA LEU A 78 -5.37 -23.17 -7.61
C LEU A 78 -6.03 -22.53 -8.82
N LEU A 79 -5.43 -21.46 -9.32
CA LEU A 79 -5.81 -20.83 -10.58
C LEU A 79 -5.18 -21.56 -11.77
N GLY A 80 -3.91 -21.98 -11.64
CA GLY A 80 -3.21 -22.77 -12.65
C GLY A 80 -1.75 -22.35 -12.85
N GLY A 81 -1.17 -22.80 -13.97
CA GLY A 81 0.14 -22.39 -14.43
C GLY A 81 0.11 -21.17 -15.36
N LEU A 82 1.28 -20.80 -15.89
CA LEU A 82 1.44 -19.64 -16.77
C LEU A 82 0.48 -19.62 -17.96
N ASP A 83 0.31 -20.74 -18.67
CA ASP A 83 -0.47 -20.75 -19.90
C ASP A 83 -1.96 -20.50 -19.63
N ILE A 84 -2.51 -21.07 -18.57
CA ILE A 84 -3.89 -20.79 -18.11
C ILE A 84 -4.02 -19.33 -17.70
N VAL A 85 -3.10 -18.81 -16.89
CA VAL A 85 -3.16 -17.41 -16.46
C VAL A 85 -3.08 -16.45 -17.64
N ARG A 86 -2.26 -16.77 -18.65
CA ARG A 86 -2.17 -15.96 -19.87
C ARG A 86 -3.52 -15.93 -20.62
N GLU A 87 -4.09 -17.09 -20.89
CA GLU A 87 -5.37 -17.23 -21.59
C GLU A 87 -6.51 -16.52 -20.83
N GLU A 88 -6.60 -16.74 -19.53
CA GLU A 88 -7.60 -16.12 -18.66
C GLU A 88 -7.44 -14.59 -18.58
N LEU A 89 -6.21 -14.06 -18.62
CA LEU A 89 -5.96 -12.62 -18.70
C LEU A 89 -6.32 -12.03 -20.06
N GLU A 90 -6.08 -12.75 -21.17
CA GLU A 90 -6.47 -12.34 -22.52
C GLU A 90 -8.00 -12.24 -22.67
N SER A 91 -8.75 -13.11 -21.98
CA SER A 91 -10.22 -13.02 -21.93
C SER A 91 -10.75 -11.79 -21.16
N GLY A 92 -9.92 -11.20 -20.28
CA GLY A 92 -10.24 -10.04 -19.44
C GLY A 92 -10.87 -10.34 -18.08
N ASP A 93 -11.45 -11.53 -17.88
CA ASP A 93 -12.18 -11.88 -16.65
C ASP A 93 -11.28 -12.00 -15.41
N LEU A 94 -10.09 -12.57 -15.59
CA LEU A 94 -9.15 -12.77 -14.48
C LEU A 94 -8.54 -11.46 -14.00
N ALA A 95 -8.28 -10.51 -14.91
CA ALA A 95 -7.66 -9.24 -14.57
C ALA A 95 -8.48 -8.46 -13.53
N ALA A 96 -9.82 -8.54 -13.60
CA ALA A 96 -10.73 -7.90 -12.65
C ALA A 96 -10.79 -8.63 -11.29
N LYS A 97 -10.59 -9.96 -11.27
CA LYS A 97 -10.64 -10.79 -10.05
C LYS A 97 -9.35 -10.70 -9.23
N LEU A 98 -8.21 -10.47 -9.88
CA LEU A 98 -6.92 -10.35 -9.20
C LEU A 98 -6.93 -9.13 -8.26
N PRO A 99 -6.46 -9.28 -7.00
CA PRO A 99 -6.23 -8.14 -6.13
C PRO A 99 -5.29 -7.15 -6.83
N LYS A 100 -5.61 -5.86 -6.77
CA LYS A 100 -4.78 -4.81 -7.37
C LYS A 100 -3.81 -4.26 -6.34
N LYS A 101 -2.59 -3.94 -6.76
CA LYS A 101 -1.70 -3.12 -5.94
C LYS A 101 -2.45 -1.82 -5.66
N VAL A 102 -2.76 -1.54 -4.41
CA VAL A 102 -3.36 -0.26 -4.03
C VAL A 102 -2.35 0.80 -4.46
N SER A 103 -2.70 1.59 -5.47
CA SER A 103 -1.79 2.64 -5.92
C SER A 103 -1.48 3.55 -4.72
N LEU A 104 -0.22 3.98 -4.60
CA LEU A 104 0.17 4.90 -3.54
C LEU A 104 -0.79 6.10 -3.49
N ASN A 105 -1.21 6.61 -4.66
CA ASN A 105 -2.23 7.66 -4.78
C ASN A 105 -3.56 7.33 -4.09
N ASN A 106 -4.08 6.10 -4.23
CA ASN A 106 -5.30 5.69 -3.54
C ASN A 106 -5.09 5.61 -2.03
N ARG A 107 -3.94 5.11 -1.59
CA ARG A 107 -3.56 5.09 -0.17
C ARG A 107 -3.46 6.50 0.41
N LEU A 108 -2.76 7.41 -0.28
CA LEU A 108 -2.64 8.81 0.09
C LEU A 108 -4.01 9.48 0.16
N LYS A 109 -4.85 9.29 -0.87
CA LYS A 109 -6.22 9.82 -0.89
C LYS A 109 -7.04 9.31 0.28
N SER A 110 -6.94 8.03 0.62
CA SER A 110 -7.63 7.45 1.78
C SER A 110 -7.12 8.04 3.11
N LEU A 111 -5.81 8.26 3.25
CA LEU A 111 -5.23 8.89 4.44
C LEU A 111 -5.67 10.34 4.58
N ILE A 112 -5.61 11.12 3.49
CA ILE A 112 -6.03 12.53 3.44
C ILE A 112 -7.50 12.69 3.84
N ASN A 113 -8.36 11.75 3.43
CA ASN A 113 -9.80 11.80 3.69
C ASN A 113 -10.23 11.03 4.95
N LYS A 114 -9.28 10.57 5.78
CA LYS A 114 -9.57 9.78 6.99
C LYS A 114 -10.34 10.61 8.05
N ALA A 115 -10.10 11.91 8.09
CA ALA A 115 -10.79 12.85 8.96
C ALA A 115 -11.03 14.20 8.25
N PRO A 116 -12.00 15.01 8.71
CA PRO A 116 -12.25 16.34 8.15
C PRO A 116 -11.03 17.26 8.19
N ILE A 117 -10.18 17.15 9.21
CA ILE A 117 -8.89 17.82 9.30
C ILE A 117 -7.83 16.74 9.50
N MET A 118 -6.94 16.58 8.53
CA MET A 118 -5.83 15.62 8.57
C MET A 118 -4.50 16.37 8.58
N VAL A 119 -3.65 16.04 9.56
CA VAL A 119 -2.32 16.64 9.71
C VAL A 119 -1.23 15.59 9.47
N PHE A 120 -0.44 15.77 8.42
CA PHE A 120 0.75 14.97 8.18
C PHE A 120 1.96 15.65 8.82
N MET A 121 2.55 15.03 9.84
CA MET A 121 3.57 15.66 10.68
C MET A 121 4.70 14.70 11.05
N LYS A 122 5.79 15.27 11.58
CA LYS A 122 6.95 14.50 12.07
C LYS A 122 6.77 14.19 13.56
N GLY A 123 6.50 12.93 13.89
CA GLY A 123 6.18 12.49 15.25
C GLY A 123 4.68 12.51 15.54
N GLU A 124 4.34 12.42 16.82
CA GLU A 124 2.96 12.40 17.33
C GLU A 124 2.56 13.79 17.87
N PRO A 125 1.27 14.14 17.97
CA PRO A 125 0.82 15.40 18.57
C PRO A 125 1.33 15.62 19.99
N SER A 126 1.36 14.54 20.80
CA SER A 126 1.89 14.56 22.17
C SER A 126 3.43 14.59 22.23
N GLN A 127 4.11 14.16 21.16
CA GLN A 127 5.57 14.05 21.08
C GLN A 127 6.07 14.46 19.68
N PRO A 128 5.99 15.76 19.32
CA PRO A 128 6.42 16.22 18.01
C PRO A 128 7.95 16.16 17.90
N GLN A 129 8.43 15.58 16.80
CA GLN A 129 9.86 15.35 16.52
C GLN A 129 10.48 16.42 15.62
N CYS A 130 9.77 17.53 15.38
CA CYS A 130 10.24 18.66 14.59
C CYS A 130 9.71 19.97 15.15
N LYS A 131 10.54 21.03 15.15
CA LYS A 131 10.15 22.37 15.63
C LYS A 131 8.92 22.95 14.91
N PHE A 132 8.76 22.67 13.62
CA PHE A 132 7.61 23.14 12.84
C PHE A 132 6.33 22.38 13.20
N SER A 133 6.44 21.06 13.41
CA SER A 133 5.32 20.25 13.89
C SER A 133 4.90 20.67 15.30
N ARG A 134 5.86 20.99 16.19
CA ARG A 134 5.56 21.51 17.53
C ARG A 134 4.81 22.84 17.50
N ALA A 135 5.30 23.80 16.71
CA ALA A 135 4.64 25.10 16.57
C ALA A 135 3.22 24.99 16.00
N LEU A 136 2.96 24.03 15.11
CA LEU A 136 1.60 23.76 14.62
C LEU A 136 0.69 23.26 15.75
N MET A 137 1.19 22.33 16.58
CA MET A 137 0.40 21.77 17.70
C MET A 137 0.05 22.83 18.74
N GLU A 138 0.95 23.79 19.00
CA GLU A 138 0.65 24.93 19.87
C GLU A 138 -0.54 25.73 19.34
N ILE A 139 -0.53 26.10 18.04
CA ILE A 139 -1.64 26.83 17.41
C ILE A 139 -2.96 26.04 17.48
N PHE A 140 -2.93 24.75 17.15
CA PHE A 140 -4.12 23.91 17.10
C PHE A 140 -4.70 23.66 18.50
N THR A 141 -3.83 23.54 19.52
CA THR A 141 -4.23 23.40 20.92
C THR A 141 -4.88 24.68 21.45
N ASP A 142 -4.27 25.85 21.18
CA ASP A 142 -4.81 27.15 21.59
C ASP A 142 -6.22 27.40 21.02
N MET A 143 -6.46 26.92 19.78
CA MET A 143 -7.73 27.07 19.08
C MET A 143 -8.70 25.91 19.34
N ASN A 144 -8.32 24.91 20.14
CA ASN A 144 -9.10 23.69 20.41
C ASN A 144 -9.59 22.98 19.12
N VAL A 145 -8.73 22.91 18.11
CA VAL A 145 -9.02 22.29 16.82
C VAL A 145 -9.05 20.78 16.98
N LYS A 146 -10.11 20.13 16.50
CA LYS A 146 -10.18 18.66 16.41
C LYS A 146 -9.63 18.21 15.06
N PHE A 147 -8.62 17.35 15.10
CA PHE A 147 -7.98 16.79 13.90
C PHE A 147 -7.54 15.36 14.17
N ASP A 148 -7.27 14.63 13.09
CA ASP A 148 -6.51 13.37 13.13
C ASP A 148 -5.17 13.59 12.42
N HIS A 149 -4.21 12.70 12.65
CA HIS A 149 -2.84 12.88 12.17
C HIS A 149 -2.24 11.62 11.58
N PHE A 150 -1.16 11.81 10.83
CA PHE A 150 -0.31 10.74 10.33
C PHE A 150 1.16 11.11 10.54
N ASN A 151 1.90 10.22 11.20
CA ASN A 151 3.33 10.39 11.42
C ASN A 151 4.12 9.96 10.17
N ILE A 152 4.62 10.92 9.39
CA ILE A 152 5.33 10.61 8.14
C ILE A 152 6.71 10.00 8.35
N LEU A 153 7.21 9.92 9.59
CA LEU A 153 8.50 9.29 9.87
C LEU A 153 8.38 7.76 9.95
N SER A 154 7.18 7.22 10.15
CA SER A 154 6.96 5.77 10.19
C SER A 154 6.76 5.14 8.81
N ASP A 155 6.60 5.94 7.75
CA ASP A 155 6.31 5.46 6.40
C ASP A 155 6.92 6.36 5.32
N ASN A 156 8.00 5.90 4.70
CA ASN A 156 8.72 6.65 3.67
C ASN A 156 7.93 6.76 2.36
N ASP A 157 7.11 5.78 2.00
CA ASP A 157 6.31 5.82 0.78
C ASP A 157 5.24 6.91 0.88
N VAL A 158 4.55 6.99 2.03
CA VAL A 158 3.60 8.09 2.30
C VAL A 158 4.33 9.42 2.34
N ARG A 159 5.50 9.48 2.99
CA ARG A 159 6.29 10.70 3.14
C ARG A 159 6.72 11.31 1.81
N GLU A 160 7.30 10.51 0.92
CA GLU A 160 7.77 11.01 -0.37
C GLU A 160 6.62 11.12 -1.37
N GLY A 161 5.71 10.14 -1.38
CA GLY A 161 4.53 10.15 -2.24
C GLY A 161 3.60 11.34 -2.00
N LEU A 162 3.38 11.76 -0.75
CA LEU A 162 2.49 12.88 -0.47
C LEU A 162 3.06 14.22 -0.97
N LYS A 163 4.39 14.41 -0.96
CA LYS A 163 5.02 15.62 -1.54
C LYS A 163 4.78 15.73 -3.03
N GLU A 164 4.91 14.61 -3.75
CA GLU A 164 4.64 14.55 -5.19
C GLU A 164 3.14 14.74 -5.47
N TYR A 165 2.29 14.05 -4.71
CA TYR A 165 0.83 14.11 -4.84
C TYR A 165 0.28 15.52 -4.65
N SER A 166 0.74 16.21 -3.60
CA SER A 166 0.26 17.55 -3.24
C SER A 166 1.02 18.68 -3.91
N LYS A 167 2.13 18.36 -4.60
CA LYS A 167 3.11 19.32 -5.13
C LYS A 167 3.63 20.26 -4.04
N TRP A 168 3.69 19.80 -2.79
CA TRP A 168 4.13 20.58 -1.64
C TRP A 168 5.42 19.97 -1.03
N PRO A 169 6.50 20.76 -0.88
CA PRO A 169 7.84 20.20 -0.63
C PRO A 169 8.10 19.82 0.84
N SER A 170 7.32 20.33 1.79
CA SER A 170 7.66 20.31 3.22
C SER A 170 6.55 19.74 4.12
N TYR A 171 6.88 19.56 5.39
CA TYR A 171 5.97 19.13 6.45
C TYR A 171 6.11 20.08 7.66
N PRO A 172 5.04 20.30 8.44
CA PRO A 172 3.73 19.63 8.37
C PRO A 172 2.90 20.04 7.14
N GLN A 173 1.99 19.16 6.69
CA GLN A 173 0.96 19.45 5.69
C GLN A 173 -0.42 19.29 6.33
N ILE A 174 -1.27 20.30 6.17
CA ILE A 174 -2.62 20.36 6.74
C ILE A 174 -3.63 20.22 5.60
N TYR A 175 -4.53 19.26 5.73
CA TYR A 175 -5.64 19.05 4.82
C TYR A 175 -6.97 19.29 5.52
N VAL A 176 -7.89 19.98 4.84
CA VAL A 176 -9.26 20.19 5.30
C VAL A 176 -10.22 19.68 4.22
N LYS A 177 -11.16 18.81 4.59
CA LYS A 177 -12.13 18.15 3.69
C LYS A 177 -11.46 17.56 2.43
N GLY A 178 -10.25 17.04 2.61
CA GLY A 178 -9.46 16.39 1.56
C GLY A 178 -8.60 17.32 0.69
N GLU A 179 -8.68 18.64 0.90
CA GLU A 179 -7.92 19.64 0.15
C GLU A 179 -6.73 20.15 0.97
N LEU A 180 -5.59 20.38 0.31
CA LEU A 180 -4.40 20.93 0.96
C LEU A 180 -4.64 22.40 1.29
N VAL A 181 -4.56 22.75 2.58
CA VAL A 181 -4.54 24.15 3.03
C VAL A 181 -3.12 24.71 2.94
N GLY A 182 -2.12 23.92 3.34
CA GLY A 182 -0.72 24.31 3.25
C GLY A 182 0.13 23.76 4.39
N GLY A 183 1.28 24.41 4.61
CA GLY A 183 2.19 24.13 5.73
C GLY A 183 2.03 25.11 6.89
N LEU A 184 2.96 25.06 7.85
CA LEU A 184 2.93 25.92 9.05
C LEU A 184 2.86 27.41 8.73
N ASP A 185 3.62 27.88 7.73
CA ASP A 185 3.72 29.31 7.43
C ASP A 185 2.37 29.86 6.95
N ILE A 186 1.64 29.11 6.12
CA ILE A 186 0.28 29.45 5.68
C ILE A 186 -0.70 29.46 6.87
N ILE A 187 -0.59 28.50 7.79
CA ILE A 187 -1.43 28.47 8.99
C ILE A 187 -1.20 29.70 9.87
N LYS A 188 0.06 30.14 10.01
CA LYS A 188 0.37 31.38 10.75
C LYS A 188 -0.20 32.61 10.06
N GLU A 189 -0.06 32.71 8.75
CA GLU A 189 -0.57 33.82 7.95
C GLU A 189 -2.10 33.91 8.05
N LEU A 190 -2.81 32.79 7.96
CA LEU A 190 -4.26 32.70 8.19
C LEU A 190 -4.66 33.06 9.63
N LYS A 191 -3.81 32.75 10.63
CA LYS A 191 -4.07 33.12 12.03
C LYS A 191 -3.95 34.64 12.21
N GLU A 192 -2.95 35.24 11.58
CA GLU A 192 -2.70 36.69 11.61
C GLU A 192 -3.78 37.49 10.87
N SER A 193 -4.29 36.96 9.75
CA SER A 193 -5.41 37.57 9.02
C SER A 193 -6.78 37.37 9.68
N GLY A 194 -6.89 36.43 10.62
CA GLY A 194 -8.15 36.06 11.27
C GLY A 194 -9.02 35.08 10.47
N GLU A 195 -8.54 34.60 9.32
CA GLU A 195 -9.27 33.68 8.43
C GLU A 195 -9.15 32.21 8.84
N LEU A 196 -8.18 31.87 9.71
CA LEU A 196 -7.87 30.47 10.04
C LEU A 196 -9.07 29.69 10.60
N ALA A 197 -9.89 30.31 11.45
CA ALA A 197 -11.07 29.65 12.02
C ALA A 197 -12.09 29.26 10.93
N GLN A 198 -12.26 30.11 9.92
CA GLN A 198 -13.12 29.83 8.78
C GLN A 198 -12.53 28.72 7.90
N THR A 199 -11.22 28.78 7.63
CA THR A 199 -10.52 27.75 6.83
C THR A 199 -10.54 26.38 7.50
N LEU A 200 -10.47 26.32 8.83
CA LEU A 200 -10.56 25.07 9.60
C LEU A 200 -12.00 24.67 9.95
N SER A 201 -13.02 25.42 9.49
CA SER A 201 -14.41 25.09 9.76
C SER A 201 -14.81 23.82 9.02
N VAL A 202 -15.34 22.87 9.79
CA VAL A 202 -15.81 21.56 9.29
C VAL A 202 -17.30 21.37 9.46
N ASP A 203 -18.01 22.45 9.81
CA ASP A 203 -19.47 22.51 9.84
C ASP A 203 -20.07 22.29 8.43
#